data_AF-A0A812IRK7-F1
#
_entry.id   AF-A0A812IRK7-F1
#
_cell.length_a   1.000
_cell.length_b   1.000
_cell.length_c   1.000
_cell.angle_alpha   90.00
_cell.angle_beta   90.00
_cell.angle_gamma   90.00
#
_symmetry.space_group_name_H-M   'P 1'
#
loop_
_entity.id
_entity.type
_entity.pdbx_description
1 polymer ?
#
loop_
_entity_poly.entity_id
_entity_poly.type
_entity_poly.pdbx_seq_one_letter_code
_entity_poly.pdbx_strand_id
1 'polypeptide(L)'
;ESDQLRETSSSLAPAVPSLEGAAMPQQSEATLFWDLTEVPAGWPLATVIDAFGELACYNANADLAVQLVSWRLVELWASQPAEGQAWVQQCRERFATELAGKETRQEQLFEALLRHGAAEHGKYGGGGWWCFSEAGLLRGEPLGSAAEREKESAWYLQQLDAPDRCWELAERLAEAESQETARKRQKLEEETSERRRLEAELHKSQEESRELRNRLAVAEAEVSVKAAELQAAQSESEELAHRAAAAESAAAEMQKELWRERCQNLANRLEAAEIEHAKMSELLTRDAAEKQLGVQRPQEESCSYQDRCLPVSAPEGSRAELQLEKAVLQERCDQLRQQLAKAEAKVDLLQGLREEIGMYKERLRGQAVEAKKSHRLDGGTSGHLTQKLRTPAPSHAALDEEESDLAEQLGYSLVDEDGASVLSGSSGYSVQQNCFMLDAIFKSRMDFFCEGRDLQKGSQVVAGDGKTALEVVEISKESQATEVVDLQAGSATLRVTPDHPVQVPDESGKAGHHLYMPAGKLKAGDLVMLDSGEPVPLIMAEARPFESKLLKIVFNPDVPVAVFSSPSCILSKGHKKKPQAGRRGGMCQRVKEAPDPMDGASIPDTAAGEYMD
;
A
#
# COMPACT_ATOMS: atom_id res chain seq x y z
N GLU A 1 84.23 7.06 44.59
CA GLU A 1 84.10 7.39 46.02
C GLU A 1 83.76 8.87 46.07
N SER A 2 82.58 9.35 46.44
CA SER A 2 81.35 8.80 47.02
C SER A 2 80.17 9.72 46.64
N ASP A 3 78.94 9.30 46.95
CA ASP A 3 77.64 10.03 46.91
C ASP A 3 76.97 10.11 45.53
N GLN A 4 76.05 9.24 45.12
CA GLN A 4 74.86 8.60 45.73
C GLN A 4 73.66 9.54 46.03
N LEU A 5 72.53 9.19 45.38
CA LEU A 5 71.12 9.40 45.72
C LEU A 5 70.39 10.68 45.23
N ARG A 6 69.60 10.50 44.16
CA ARG A 6 68.18 10.93 44.12
C ARG A 6 67.39 10.09 43.11
N GLU A 7 66.59 9.17 43.64
CA GLU A 7 65.41 8.61 42.97
C GLU A 7 64.29 9.67 43.00
N THR A 8 63.52 9.78 41.91
CA THR A 8 62.04 9.89 41.94
C THR A 8 61.47 9.64 40.54
N SER A 9 60.79 8.49 40.42
CA SER A 9 59.53 8.21 39.71
C SER A 9 59.02 9.21 38.68
N SER A 10 58.97 8.80 37.41
CA SER A 10 58.14 9.44 36.37
C SER A 10 57.06 8.45 35.91
N SER A 11 55.83 8.72 36.34
CA SER A 11 54.61 8.00 35.98
C SER A 11 54.13 8.42 34.60
N LEU A 12 53.92 7.45 33.72
CA LEU A 12 53.25 7.60 32.42
C LEU A 12 51.76 7.96 32.63
N ALA A 13 51.30 9.02 31.98
CA ALA A 13 49.88 9.33 31.78
C ALA A 13 49.51 9.16 30.30
N PRO A 14 48.33 8.63 29.96
CA PRO A 14 47.92 8.42 28.57
C PRO A 14 47.42 9.70 27.91
N ALA A 15 47.74 9.85 26.62
CA ALA A 15 47.34 10.98 25.78
C ALA A 15 45.81 10.99 25.55
N VAL A 16 45.20 12.16 25.77
CA VAL A 16 43.80 12.47 25.45
C VAL A 16 43.73 12.90 23.98
N PRO A 17 42.79 12.39 23.17
CA PRO A 17 42.64 12.82 21.78
C PRO A 17 42.01 14.22 21.71
N SER A 18 42.64 15.10 20.92
CA SER A 18 42.10 16.42 20.57
C SER A 18 40.78 16.28 19.80
N LEU A 19 39.72 16.85 20.35
CA LEU A 19 38.46 17.11 19.64
C LEU A 19 38.66 18.32 18.71
N GLU A 20 38.67 18.08 17.41
CA GLU A 20 38.49 19.13 16.40
C GLU A 20 37.06 19.69 16.54
N GLY A 21 36.98 20.95 16.93
CA GLY A 21 35.72 21.68 17.13
C GLY A 21 35.04 21.99 15.80
N ALA A 22 33.75 21.69 15.73
CA ALA A 22 32.88 22.13 14.66
C ALA A 22 32.78 23.66 14.66
N ALA A 23 33.05 24.28 13.50
CA ALA A 23 32.87 25.71 13.31
C ALA A 23 31.38 26.09 13.43
N MET A 24 31.07 27.01 14.34
CA MET A 24 29.73 27.56 14.58
C MET A 24 29.37 28.62 13.51
N PRO A 25 28.08 28.79 13.15
CA PRO A 25 27.63 29.81 12.20
C PRO A 25 27.87 31.23 12.75
N GLN A 26 28.30 32.13 11.87
CA GLN A 26 28.60 33.54 12.16
C GLN A 26 27.43 34.21 12.90
N GLN A 27 27.69 34.66 14.14
CA GLN A 27 26.73 35.37 14.98
C GLN A 27 26.53 36.82 14.48
N SER A 28 25.39 37.41 14.86
CA SER A 28 24.93 38.74 14.44
C SER A 28 26.00 39.84 14.56
N GLU A 29 26.05 40.74 13.57
CA GLU A 29 26.99 41.88 13.53
C GLU A 29 26.71 42.97 14.60
N ALA A 30 25.78 42.73 15.53
CA ALA A 30 25.38 43.70 16.55
C ALA A 30 26.52 43.90 17.57
N THR A 31 27.19 45.04 17.51
CA THR A 31 28.25 45.43 18.45
C THR A 31 27.72 45.98 19.78
N LEU A 32 26.44 46.40 19.82
CA LEU A 32 25.80 47.00 20.99
C LEU A 32 24.50 46.28 21.31
N PHE A 33 24.18 46.24 22.60
CA PHE A 33 23.10 45.40 23.11
C PHE A 33 21.69 45.83 22.68
N TRP A 34 21.47 47.14 22.50
CA TRP A 34 20.21 47.69 22.00
C TRP A 34 20.02 47.50 20.49
N ASP A 35 21.05 47.07 19.76
CA ASP A 35 20.98 46.78 18.32
C ASP A 35 20.66 45.29 18.04
N LEU A 36 20.24 44.54 19.06
CA LEU A 36 19.95 43.11 18.95
C LEU A 36 18.73 42.88 18.03
N THR A 37 18.96 42.32 16.84
CA THR A 37 17.90 41.99 15.88
C THR A 37 17.37 40.57 16.03
N GLU A 38 18.13 39.68 16.66
CA GLU A 38 17.76 38.27 16.92
C GLU A 38 18.45 37.78 18.20
N VAL A 39 17.80 36.88 18.94
CA VAL A 39 18.41 36.21 20.11
C VAL A 39 18.94 34.84 19.66
N PRO A 40 20.25 34.56 19.78
CA PRO A 40 20.81 33.29 19.33
C PRO A 40 20.15 32.08 20.02
N ALA A 41 19.85 31.04 19.23
CA ALA A 41 19.19 29.84 19.75
C ALA A 41 20.00 29.11 20.83
N GLY A 42 21.33 29.28 20.83
CA GLY A 42 22.26 28.65 21.79
C GLY A 42 22.41 29.39 23.12
N TRP A 43 21.74 30.53 23.35
CA TRP A 43 21.83 31.22 24.64
C TRP A 43 21.12 30.41 25.74
N PRO A 44 21.80 30.12 26.87
CA PRO A 44 21.16 29.49 28.00
C PRO A 44 20.16 30.45 28.65
N LEU A 45 19.19 29.90 29.39
CA LEU A 45 18.09 30.68 29.96
C LEU A 45 18.59 31.85 30.83
N ALA A 46 19.64 31.62 31.62
CA ALA A 46 20.25 32.66 32.46
C ALA A 46 20.76 33.86 31.65
N THR A 47 21.35 33.63 30.47
CA THR A 47 21.85 34.71 29.59
C THR A 47 20.71 35.52 28.98
N VAL A 48 19.62 34.85 28.57
CA VAL A 48 18.42 35.53 28.05
C VAL A 48 17.76 36.37 29.14
N ILE A 49 17.79 35.90 30.39
CA ILE A 49 17.24 36.65 31.53
C ILE A 49 18.12 37.86 31.90
N ASP A 50 19.44 37.70 31.96
CA ASP A 50 20.34 38.83 32.22
C ASP A 50 20.21 39.89 31.10
N ALA A 51 20.08 39.46 29.85
CA ALA A 51 19.78 40.33 28.72
C ALA A 51 18.43 41.06 28.92
N PHE A 52 17.37 40.34 29.29
CA PHE A 52 16.06 40.95 29.52
C PHE A 52 16.11 42.03 30.61
N GLY A 53 16.78 41.73 31.73
CA GLY A 53 16.93 42.64 32.85
C GLY A 53 17.62 43.95 32.46
N GLU A 54 18.67 43.88 31.65
CA GLU A 54 19.39 45.07 31.20
C GLU A 54 18.62 45.88 30.15
N LEU A 55 17.89 45.24 29.21
CA LEU A 55 17.07 45.97 28.24
C LEU A 55 15.90 46.68 28.91
N ALA A 56 15.32 46.08 29.95
CA ALA A 56 14.28 46.71 30.75
C ALA A 56 14.77 47.99 31.44
N CYS A 57 16.09 48.21 31.54
CA CYS A 57 16.70 49.41 32.11
C CYS A 57 16.84 50.61 31.19
N TYR A 58 16.68 50.44 29.88
CA TYR A 58 16.87 51.53 28.91
C TYR A 58 15.52 52.01 28.34
N ASN A 59 15.20 53.28 28.58
CA ASN A 59 13.82 53.80 28.46
C ASN A 59 13.42 54.36 27.08
N ALA A 60 14.24 54.25 26.02
CA ALA A 60 13.95 55.03 24.79
C ALA A 60 14.12 54.35 23.42
N ASN A 61 14.87 53.26 23.25
CA ASN A 61 15.09 52.65 21.92
C ASN A 61 15.17 51.11 21.90
N ALA A 62 14.90 50.45 23.02
CA ALA A 62 15.11 49.01 23.16
C ALA A 62 13.87 48.15 22.90
N ASP A 63 12.73 48.73 22.49
CA ASP A 63 11.44 48.01 22.40
C ASP A 63 11.51 46.74 21.54
N LEU A 64 12.26 46.78 20.43
CA LEU A 64 12.45 45.62 19.57
C LEU A 64 13.32 44.55 20.24
N ALA A 65 14.44 44.93 20.82
CA ALA A 65 15.32 44.01 21.54
C ALA A 65 14.59 43.40 22.76
N VAL A 66 13.80 44.19 23.50
CA VAL A 66 12.98 43.74 24.63
C VAL A 66 11.96 42.71 24.13
N GLN A 67 11.28 42.96 23.02
CA GLN A 67 10.32 42.01 22.44
C GLN A 67 10.99 40.69 22.02
N LEU A 68 12.14 40.75 21.35
CA LEU A 68 12.89 39.57 20.90
C LEU A 68 13.39 38.73 22.07
N VAL A 69 13.95 39.36 23.09
CA VAL A 69 14.39 38.69 24.32
C VAL A 69 13.21 38.13 25.11
N SER A 70 12.08 38.86 25.15
CA SER A 70 10.85 38.37 25.78
C SER A 70 10.31 37.13 25.08
N TRP A 71 10.27 37.12 23.74
CA TRP A 71 9.83 35.95 22.97
C TRP A 71 10.76 34.77 23.19
N ARG A 72 12.08 34.98 23.15
CA ARG A 72 13.03 33.90 23.41
C ARG A 72 12.89 33.34 24.82
N LEU A 73 12.64 34.22 25.81
CA LEU A 73 12.41 33.82 27.18
C LEU A 73 11.17 32.91 27.30
N VAL A 74 10.07 33.25 26.62
CA VAL A 74 8.85 32.42 26.58
C VAL A 74 9.10 31.07 25.91
N GLU A 75 9.82 31.04 24.78
CA GLU A 75 10.18 29.80 24.09
C GLU A 75 11.06 28.87 24.95
N LEU A 76 12.11 29.42 25.57
CA LEU A 76 13.00 28.66 26.45
C LEU A 76 12.26 28.15 27.68
N TRP A 77 11.35 28.94 28.25
CA TRP A 77 10.53 28.49 29.38
C TRP A 77 9.58 27.35 29.02
N ALA A 78 8.96 27.41 27.83
CA ALA A 78 8.07 26.37 27.34
C ALA A 78 8.82 25.07 26.99
N SER A 79 10.04 25.19 26.45
CA SER A 79 10.86 24.04 26.07
C SER A 79 11.68 23.45 27.22
N GLN A 80 11.99 24.24 28.26
CA GLN A 80 12.82 23.85 29.40
C GLN A 80 12.20 24.27 30.75
N PRO A 81 11.00 23.75 31.10
CA PRO A 81 10.26 24.21 32.27
C PRO A 81 10.99 23.95 33.60
N ALA A 82 11.85 22.92 33.67
CA ALA A 82 12.63 22.59 34.85
C ALA A 82 13.74 23.60 35.13
N GLU A 83 14.43 24.09 34.10
CA GLU A 83 15.47 25.11 34.23
C GLU A 83 14.85 26.47 34.61
N GLY A 84 13.72 26.80 33.99
CA GLY A 84 12.92 27.96 34.38
C GLY A 84 12.52 27.92 35.85
N GLN A 85 11.91 26.82 36.30
CA GLN A 85 11.53 26.66 37.71
C GLN A 85 12.72 26.75 38.68
N ALA A 86 13.87 26.13 38.33
CA ALA A 86 15.08 26.21 39.13
C ALA A 86 15.60 27.65 39.27
N TRP A 87 15.55 28.42 38.18
CA TRP A 87 15.92 29.84 38.19
C TRP A 87 14.97 30.68 39.05
N VAL A 88 13.64 30.50 38.93
CA VAL A 88 12.67 31.18 39.81
C VAL A 88 12.96 30.86 41.27
N GLN A 89 13.23 29.59 41.56
CA GLN A 89 13.52 29.14 42.91
C GLN A 89 14.80 29.77 43.45
N GLN A 90 15.85 29.90 42.63
CA GLN A 90 17.08 30.60 42.99
C GLN A 90 16.85 32.08 43.27
N CYS A 91 16.04 32.77 42.45
CA CYS A 91 15.65 34.16 42.72
C CYS A 91 14.86 34.29 44.02
N ARG A 92 13.90 33.38 44.24
CA ARG A 92 13.14 33.33 45.49
C ARG A 92 14.06 33.14 46.69
N GLU A 93 15.04 32.26 46.62
CA GLU A 93 16.03 32.03 47.69
C GLU A 93 16.90 33.26 47.92
N ARG A 94 17.34 33.93 46.84
CA ARG A 94 18.15 35.15 46.89
C ARG A 94 17.40 36.33 47.51
N PHE A 95 16.09 36.40 47.32
CA PHE A 95 15.19 37.45 47.83
C PHE A 95 14.26 36.95 48.96
N ALA A 96 14.53 35.76 49.52
CA ALA A 96 13.62 35.05 50.44
C ALA A 96 13.39 35.81 51.74
N THR A 97 14.37 36.59 52.19
CA THR A 97 14.26 37.43 53.39
C THR A 97 13.23 38.55 53.25
N GLU A 98 12.87 38.94 52.02
CA GLU A 98 11.89 40.00 51.74
C GLU A 98 10.53 39.48 51.27
N LEU A 99 10.48 38.29 50.66
CA LEU A 99 9.26 37.71 50.07
C LEU A 99 8.52 36.72 50.98
N ALA A 100 8.95 36.57 52.23
CA ALA A 100 8.41 35.58 53.16
C ALA A 100 6.89 35.77 53.42
N GLY A 101 6.05 34.95 52.76
CA GLY A 101 4.66 34.72 53.15
C GLY A 101 3.56 34.88 52.09
N LYS A 102 3.86 35.08 50.80
CA LYS A 102 2.83 35.20 49.75
C LYS A 102 2.91 34.07 48.72
N GLU A 103 1.78 33.38 48.51
CA GLU A 103 1.63 32.36 47.45
C GLU A 103 2.00 32.92 46.07
N THR A 104 2.60 32.05 45.26
CA THR A 104 3.31 32.39 44.04
C THR A 104 2.37 32.68 42.88
N ARG A 105 2.12 33.97 42.62
CA ARG A 105 1.47 34.49 41.41
C ARG A 105 2.51 34.88 40.35
N GLN A 106 2.13 34.88 39.08
CA GLN A 106 2.97 35.30 37.93
C GLN A 106 3.52 36.73 38.08
N GLU A 107 2.81 37.59 38.80
CA GLU A 107 3.25 38.95 39.20
C GLU A 107 4.57 38.94 39.98
N GLN A 108 4.83 37.91 40.81
CA GLN A 108 6.08 37.78 41.56
C GLN A 108 7.27 37.38 40.68
N LEU A 109 7.02 36.73 39.52
CA LEU A 109 8.07 36.38 38.57
C LEU A 109 8.59 37.64 37.88
N PHE A 110 7.68 38.49 37.42
CA PHE A 110 8.03 39.79 36.83
C PHE A 110 8.71 40.69 37.85
N GLU A 111 8.19 40.75 39.08
CA GLU A 111 8.83 41.51 40.16
C GLU A 111 10.23 40.96 40.49
N ALA A 112 10.42 39.64 40.53
CA ALA A 112 11.73 39.02 40.74
C ALA A 112 12.70 39.29 39.58
N LEU A 113 12.23 39.26 38.33
CA LEU A 113 13.01 39.60 37.14
C LEU A 113 13.43 41.07 37.15
N LEU A 114 12.53 41.99 37.50
CA LEU A 114 12.82 43.42 37.61
C LEU A 114 13.78 43.73 38.75
N ARG A 115 13.61 43.08 39.91
CA ARG A 115 14.53 43.23 41.04
C ARG A 115 15.91 42.62 40.75
N HIS A 116 15.97 41.50 40.04
CA HIS A 116 17.24 40.93 39.56
C HIS A 116 17.91 41.87 38.56
N GLY A 117 17.16 42.40 37.58
CA GLY A 117 17.64 43.40 36.64
C GLY A 117 18.18 44.65 37.34
N ALA A 118 17.41 45.24 38.27
CA ALA A 118 17.84 46.40 39.05
C ALA A 118 19.08 46.13 39.92
N ALA A 119 19.14 44.95 40.56
CA ALA A 119 20.26 44.55 41.41
C ALA A 119 21.52 44.22 40.60
N GLU A 120 21.41 43.75 39.36
CA GLU A 120 22.54 43.59 38.46
C GLU A 120 22.96 44.95 37.87
N HIS A 121 22.02 45.82 37.49
CA HIS A 121 22.32 47.17 36.99
C HIS A 121 23.12 48.00 38.00
N GLY A 122 22.69 47.98 39.28
CA GLY A 122 23.40 48.64 40.37
C GLY A 122 24.78 48.05 40.67
N LYS A 123 25.13 46.85 40.18
CA LYS A 123 26.46 46.26 40.40
C LYS A 123 27.52 46.79 39.45
N TYR A 124 27.18 47.07 38.20
CA TYR A 124 28.19 47.35 37.18
C TYR A 124 28.29 48.83 36.82
N GLY A 125 27.43 49.68 37.43
CA GLY A 125 27.47 51.13 37.33
C GLY A 125 27.04 51.64 35.94
N GLY A 126 26.27 52.73 35.91
CA GLY A 126 25.65 53.29 34.69
C GLY A 126 26.60 53.84 33.61
N GLY A 127 27.87 53.45 33.58
CA GLY A 127 28.88 53.93 32.63
C GLY A 127 29.76 52.86 31.96
N GLY A 128 29.56 51.58 32.24
CA GLY A 128 30.36 50.48 31.69
C GLY A 128 29.68 49.77 30.52
N TRP A 129 30.41 49.62 29.41
CA TRP A 129 29.95 48.93 28.21
C TRP A 129 29.85 47.43 28.51
N TRP A 130 28.63 46.89 28.56
CA TRP A 130 28.44 45.45 28.55
C TRP A 130 28.83 44.91 27.17
N CYS A 131 29.84 44.05 27.11
CA CYS A 131 30.30 43.42 25.88
C CYS A 131 29.88 41.95 25.82
N PHE A 132 29.60 41.45 24.62
CA PHE A 132 29.37 40.03 24.39
C PHE A 132 30.68 39.27 24.16
N SER A 133 30.69 38.00 24.57
CA SER A 133 31.61 37.00 24.05
C SER A 133 30.82 35.88 23.37
N GLU A 134 31.50 35.01 22.61
CA GLU A 134 30.90 33.79 22.04
C GLU A 134 30.24 32.87 23.11
N ALA A 135 30.61 33.02 24.39
CA ALA A 135 30.09 32.24 25.51
C ALA A 135 28.96 32.92 26.31
N GLY A 136 28.54 34.13 25.94
CA GLY A 136 27.46 34.88 26.61
C GLY A 136 27.87 36.29 27.09
N LEU A 137 27.01 36.90 27.91
CA LEU A 137 27.16 38.25 28.46
C LEU A 137 28.38 38.31 29.41
N LEU A 138 29.42 39.08 29.07
CA LEU A 138 30.56 39.26 29.96
C LEU A 138 30.21 40.27 31.05
N ARG A 139 30.15 39.81 32.30
CA ARG A 139 29.94 40.69 33.46
C ARG A 139 31.23 41.43 33.80
N GLY A 140 31.19 42.76 33.86
CA GLY A 140 32.34 43.57 34.33
C GLY A 140 32.66 43.32 35.81
N GLU A 141 33.74 43.90 36.36
CA GLU A 141 33.89 43.90 37.82
C GLU A 141 32.86 44.84 38.46
N PRO A 142 32.23 44.45 39.58
CA PRO A 142 31.24 45.31 40.22
C PRO A 142 31.89 46.60 40.73
N LEU A 143 31.32 47.74 40.34
CA LEU A 143 31.77 49.06 40.75
C LEU A 143 31.07 49.47 42.04
N GLY A 144 31.82 50.05 42.98
CA GLY A 144 31.29 50.63 44.22
C GLY A 144 31.09 49.66 45.38
N SER A 145 30.83 50.23 46.55
CA SER A 145 30.53 49.49 47.78
C SER A 145 29.12 48.88 47.75
N ALA A 146 28.87 47.83 48.54
CA ALA A 146 27.54 47.21 48.61
C ALA A 146 26.40 48.21 48.92
N ALA A 147 26.68 49.22 49.75
CA ALA A 147 25.71 50.25 50.12
C ALA A 147 25.41 51.23 48.97
N GLU A 148 26.39 51.53 48.12
CA GLU A 148 26.18 52.37 46.93
C GLU A 148 25.32 51.64 45.89
N ARG A 149 25.58 50.33 45.70
CA ARG A 149 24.80 49.47 44.79
C ARG A 149 23.34 49.34 45.24
N GLU A 150 23.11 49.19 46.54
CA GLU A 150 21.75 49.14 47.12
C GLU A 150 21.01 50.47 46.94
N LYS A 151 21.72 51.59 47.14
CA LYS A 151 21.14 52.94 46.97
C LYS A 151 20.78 53.24 45.50
N GLU A 152 21.60 52.84 44.54
CA GLU A 152 21.28 52.96 43.11
C GLU A 152 20.09 52.07 42.71
N SER A 153 20.05 50.83 43.20
CA SER A 153 18.94 49.91 42.96
C SER A 153 17.62 50.46 43.52
N ALA A 154 17.64 51.04 44.72
CA ALA A 154 16.47 51.64 45.35
C ALA A 154 16.00 52.92 44.64
N TRP A 155 16.93 53.76 44.17
CA TRP A 155 16.62 54.95 43.37
C TRP A 155 15.96 54.57 42.03
N TYR A 156 16.47 53.52 41.40
CA TYR A 156 15.96 52.99 40.14
C TYR A 156 14.52 52.45 40.26
N LEU A 157 14.23 51.70 41.32
CA LEU A 157 12.86 51.22 41.61
C LEU A 157 11.87 52.37 41.91
N GLN A 158 12.35 53.55 42.32
CA GLN A 158 11.52 54.73 42.59
C GLN A 158 11.34 55.67 41.39
N GLN A 159 12.24 55.65 40.40
CA GLN A 159 12.24 56.60 39.28
C GLN A 159 11.37 56.18 38.10
N LEU A 160 11.06 54.91 37.96
CA LEU A 160 10.28 54.43 36.83
C LEU A 160 8.78 54.51 37.13
N ASP A 161 8.00 54.99 36.16
CA ASP A 161 6.59 54.61 35.93
C ASP A 161 6.46 53.09 35.60
N ALA A 162 7.46 52.28 35.97
CA ALA A 162 7.53 50.84 35.77
C ALA A 162 6.42 50.08 36.50
N PRO A 163 5.94 50.48 37.70
CA PRO A 163 4.81 49.78 38.30
C PRO A 163 3.59 49.76 37.38
N ASP A 164 3.29 50.89 36.73
CA ASP A 164 2.13 51.02 35.84
C ASP A 164 2.34 50.24 34.52
N ARG A 165 3.54 50.31 33.91
CA ARG A 165 3.85 49.54 32.70
C ARG A 165 3.92 48.02 32.95
N CYS A 166 4.45 47.60 34.09
CA CYS A 166 4.49 46.18 34.46
C CYS A 166 3.10 45.65 34.76
N TRP A 167 2.23 46.47 35.36
CA TRP A 167 0.83 46.14 35.53
C TRP A 167 0.10 46.00 34.19
N GLU A 168 0.32 46.92 33.26
CA GLU A 168 -0.24 46.83 31.89
C GLU A 168 0.24 45.56 31.15
N LEU A 169 1.52 45.20 31.27
CA LEU A 169 2.04 43.97 30.68
C LEU A 169 1.48 42.70 31.34
N ALA A 170 1.31 42.70 32.66
CA ALA A 170 0.69 41.59 33.38
C ALA A 170 -0.78 41.40 32.96
N GLU A 171 -1.53 42.49 32.81
CA GLU A 171 -2.92 42.46 32.34
C GLU A 171 -3.02 41.93 30.91
N ARG A 172 -2.14 42.40 30.00
CA ARG A 172 -2.07 41.91 28.61
C ARG A 172 -1.68 40.44 28.52
N LEU A 173 -0.80 39.97 29.40
CA LEU A 173 -0.44 38.55 29.47
C LEU A 173 -1.59 37.69 29.98
N ALA A 174 -2.30 38.15 31.02
CA ALA A 174 -3.48 37.47 31.52
C ALA A 174 -4.60 37.42 30.46
N GLU A 175 -4.79 38.48 29.69
CA GLU A 175 -5.73 38.49 28.57
C GLU A 175 -5.30 37.53 27.46
N ALA A 176 -4.02 37.51 27.09
CA ALA A 176 -3.49 36.58 26.09
C ALA A 176 -3.64 35.11 26.50
N GLU A 177 -3.37 34.78 27.78
CA GLU A 177 -3.57 33.43 28.32
C GLU A 177 -5.05 33.04 28.34
N SER A 178 -5.94 33.96 28.72
CA SER A 178 -7.39 33.77 28.65
C SER A 178 -7.85 33.49 27.21
N GLN A 179 -7.34 34.24 26.23
CA GLN A 179 -7.63 34.00 24.81
C GLN A 179 -7.08 32.64 24.33
N GLU A 180 -5.88 32.26 24.75
CA GLU A 180 -5.28 30.98 24.38
C GLU A 180 -6.06 29.80 24.97
N THR A 181 -6.48 29.89 26.23
CA THR A 181 -7.31 28.87 26.88
C THR A 181 -8.69 28.76 26.22
N ALA A 182 -9.29 29.88 25.81
CA ALA A 182 -10.52 29.88 25.02
C ALA A 182 -10.35 29.19 23.66
N ARG A 183 -9.26 29.48 22.93
CA ARG A 183 -8.93 28.81 21.65
C ARG A 183 -8.71 27.31 21.84
N LYS A 184 -8.01 26.91 22.90
CA LYS A 184 -7.79 25.48 23.24
C LYS A 184 -9.11 24.76 23.55
N ARG A 185 -10.03 25.40 24.28
CA ARG A 185 -11.37 24.85 24.56
C ARG A 185 -12.19 24.70 23.29
N GLN A 186 -12.20 25.71 22.43
CA GLN A 186 -12.89 25.65 21.13
C GLN A 186 -12.34 24.51 20.27
N LYS A 187 -11.01 24.39 20.15
CA LYS A 187 -10.38 23.32 19.38
C LYS A 187 -10.74 21.93 19.92
N LEU A 188 -10.78 21.76 21.24
CA LEU A 188 -11.19 20.51 21.87
C LEU A 188 -12.66 20.19 21.58
N GLU A 189 -13.54 21.19 21.60
CA GLU A 189 -14.96 21.02 21.24
C GLU A 189 -15.12 20.60 19.77
N GLU A 190 -14.41 21.27 18.84
CA GLU A 190 -14.38 20.90 17.43
C GLU A 190 -13.90 19.45 17.23
N GLU A 191 -12.79 19.07 17.86
CA GLU A 191 -12.25 17.69 17.79
C GLU A 191 -13.23 16.66 18.36
N THR A 192 -13.92 16.97 19.46
CA THR A 192 -14.95 16.08 20.01
C THR A 192 -16.16 15.94 19.09
N SER A 193 -16.53 17.01 18.36
CA SER A 193 -17.62 16.98 17.39
C SER A 193 -17.27 16.16 16.15
N GLU A 194 -16.03 16.28 15.65
CA GLU A 194 -15.52 15.48 14.53
C GLU A 194 -15.43 14.01 14.91
N ARG A 195 -14.96 13.69 16.12
CA ARG A 195 -14.94 12.32 16.63
C ARG A 195 -16.34 11.69 16.66
N ARG A 196 -17.35 12.41 17.17
CA ARG A 196 -18.74 11.92 17.17
C ARG A 196 -19.28 11.70 15.76
N ARG A 197 -18.93 12.57 14.81
CA ARG A 197 -19.30 12.40 13.40
C ARG A 197 -18.68 11.13 12.81
N LEU A 198 -17.38 10.91 13.02
CA LEU A 198 -16.68 9.71 12.54
C LEU A 198 -17.23 8.43 13.17
N GLU A 199 -17.58 8.45 14.46
CA GLU A 199 -18.23 7.32 15.15
C GLU A 199 -19.60 7.00 14.54
N ALA A 200 -20.39 8.02 14.16
CA ALA A 200 -21.66 7.83 13.47
C ALA A 200 -21.48 7.26 12.04
N GLU A 201 -20.49 7.74 11.28
CA GLU A 201 -20.15 7.20 9.95
C GLU A 201 -19.67 5.74 10.04
N LEU A 202 -18.89 5.40 11.06
CA LEU A 202 -18.46 4.03 11.33
C LEU A 202 -19.66 3.11 11.62
N HIS A 203 -20.61 3.56 12.46
CA HIS A 203 -21.81 2.78 12.75
C HIS A 203 -22.66 2.54 11.48
N LYS A 204 -22.80 3.57 10.63
CA LYS A 204 -23.48 3.46 9.34
C LYS A 204 -22.79 2.44 8.42
N SER A 205 -21.46 2.49 8.30
CA SER A 205 -20.70 1.52 7.50
C SER A 205 -20.83 0.09 8.03
N GLN A 206 -20.88 -0.09 9.36
CA GLN A 206 -21.13 -1.40 9.97
C GLN A 206 -22.52 -1.93 9.64
N GLU A 207 -23.54 -1.08 9.60
CA GLU A 207 -24.91 -1.45 9.22
C GLU A 207 -24.99 -1.85 7.74
N GLU A 208 -24.39 -1.07 6.84
CA GLU A 208 -24.26 -1.42 5.42
C GLU A 208 -23.52 -2.76 5.23
N SER A 209 -22.45 -3.00 6.00
CA SER A 209 -21.74 -4.29 5.99
C SER A 209 -22.59 -5.45 6.51
N ARG A 210 -23.49 -5.22 7.47
CA ARG A 210 -24.46 -6.24 7.93
C ARG A 210 -25.50 -6.52 6.84
N GLU A 211 -26.02 -5.48 6.18
CA GLU A 211 -26.96 -5.63 5.07
C GLU A 211 -26.34 -6.42 3.90
N LEU A 212 -25.11 -6.09 3.51
CA LEU A 212 -24.39 -6.82 2.45
C LEU A 212 -24.15 -8.28 2.83
N ARG A 213 -23.82 -8.58 4.09
CA ARG A 213 -23.71 -9.97 4.58
C ARG A 213 -25.04 -10.70 4.52
N ASN A 214 -26.15 -10.04 4.85
CA ASN A 214 -27.48 -10.64 4.73
C ASN A 214 -27.83 -10.92 3.27
N ARG A 215 -27.55 -9.99 2.35
CA ARG A 215 -27.75 -10.19 0.91
C ARG A 215 -26.90 -11.33 0.35
N LEU A 216 -25.65 -11.44 0.80
CA LEU A 216 -24.77 -12.54 0.42
C LEU A 216 -25.32 -13.89 0.91
N ALA A 217 -25.80 -13.96 2.15
CA ALA A 217 -26.39 -15.19 2.70
C ALA A 217 -27.65 -15.63 1.93
N VAL A 218 -28.49 -14.69 1.48
CA VAL A 218 -29.64 -14.99 0.61
C VAL A 218 -29.17 -15.55 -0.74
N ALA A 219 -28.20 -14.91 -1.38
CA ALA A 219 -27.65 -15.38 -2.65
C ALA A 219 -26.98 -16.76 -2.53
N GLU A 220 -26.25 -17.03 -1.44
CA GLU A 220 -25.67 -18.35 -1.16
C GLU A 220 -26.76 -19.43 -1.00
N ALA A 221 -27.87 -19.10 -0.33
CA ALA A 221 -29.01 -20.00 -0.21
C ALA A 221 -29.66 -20.30 -1.58
N GLU A 222 -29.84 -19.29 -2.42
CA GLU A 222 -30.36 -19.46 -3.79
C GLU A 222 -29.45 -20.35 -4.64
N VAL A 223 -28.14 -20.14 -4.58
CA VAL A 223 -27.15 -20.98 -5.28
C VAL A 223 -27.21 -22.42 -4.77
N SER A 224 -27.36 -22.63 -3.46
CA SER A 224 -27.51 -23.97 -2.88
C SER A 224 -28.77 -24.67 -3.38
N VAL A 225 -29.90 -23.96 -3.50
CA VAL A 225 -31.14 -24.50 -4.06
C VAL A 225 -30.94 -24.88 -5.53
N LYS A 226 -30.32 -24.00 -6.33
CA LYS A 226 -30.03 -24.27 -7.75
C LYS A 226 -29.07 -25.45 -7.96
N ALA A 227 -28.09 -25.60 -7.07
CA ALA A 227 -27.18 -26.75 -7.10
C ALA A 227 -27.93 -28.07 -6.82
N ALA A 228 -28.86 -28.07 -5.86
CA ALA A 228 -29.69 -29.24 -5.58
C ALA A 228 -30.64 -29.58 -6.75
N GLU A 229 -31.26 -28.57 -7.38
CA GLU A 229 -32.06 -28.76 -8.61
C GLU A 229 -31.23 -29.36 -9.75
N LEU A 230 -29.98 -28.89 -9.93
CA LEU A 230 -29.09 -29.41 -10.96
C LEU A 230 -28.67 -30.86 -10.69
N GLN A 231 -28.38 -31.20 -9.43
CA GLN A 231 -28.07 -32.56 -9.04
C GLN A 231 -29.27 -33.50 -9.24
N ALA A 232 -30.48 -33.05 -8.93
CA ALA A 232 -31.70 -33.81 -9.22
C ALA A 232 -31.87 -34.05 -10.72
N ALA A 233 -31.72 -33.01 -11.55
CA ALA A 233 -31.79 -33.13 -13.01
C ALA A 233 -30.70 -34.05 -13.59
N GLN A 234 -29.49 -34.06 -13.02
CA GLN A 234 -28.43 -35.00 -13.39
C GLN A 234 -28.83 -36.44 -13.07
N SER A 235 -29.37 -36.70 -11.87
CA SER A 235 -29.82 -38.04 -11.50
C SER A 235 -30.96 -38.56 -12.40
N GLU A 236 -31.90 -37.70 -12.78
CA GLU A 236 -32.95 -38.05 -13.75
C GLU A 236 -32.36 -38.37 -15.14
N SER A 237 -31.36 -37.59 -15.58
CA SER A 237 -30.67 -37.85 -16.85
C SER A 237 -29.90 -39.17 -16.84
N GLU A 238 -29.24 -39.52 -15.75
CA GLU A 238 -28.55 -40.80 -15.58
C GLU A 238 -29.54 -41.97 -15.58
N GLU A 239 -30.69 -41.82 -14.90
CA GLU A 239 -31.75 -42.83 -14.93
C GLU A 239 -32.30 -43.03 -16.35
N LEU A 240 -32.54 -41.94 -17.10
CA LEU A 240 -32.97 -42.02 -18.49
C LEU A 240 -31.93 -42.69 -19.39
N ALA A 241 -30.64 -42.43 -19.16
CA ALA A 241 -29.55 -43.09 -19.89
C ALA A 241 -29.52 -44.59 -19.60
N HIS A 242 -29.69 -45.00 -18.34
CA HIS A 242 -29.79 -46.42 -17.97
C HIS A 242 -31.01 -47.10 -18.61
N ARG A 243 -32.17 -46.44 -18.61
CA ARG A 243 -33.38 -46.98 -19.27
C ARG A 243 -33.19 -47.10 -20.78
N ALA A 244 -32.52 -46.14 -21.42
CA ALA A 244 -32.20 -46.21 -22.85
C ALA A 244 -31.27 -47.39 -23.17
N ALA A 245 -30.19 -47.57 -22.40
CA ALA A 245 -29.27 -48.69 -22.58
C ALA A 245 -29.96 -50.06 -22.37
N ALA A 246 -30.86 -50.17 -21.38
CA ALA A 246 -31.63 -51.38 -21.16
C ALA A 246 -32.59 -51.67 -22.34
N ALA A 247 -33.25 -50.64 -22.88
CA ALA A 247 -34.11 -50.78 -24.06
C ALA A 247 -33.32 -51.19 -25.32
N GLU A 248 -32.13 -50.62 -25.53
CA GLU A 248 -31.22 -51.01 -26.62
C GLU A 248 -30.77 -52.47 -26.48
N SER A 249 -30.43 -52.92 -25.27
CA SER A 249 -30.09 -54.31 -25.01
C SER A 249 -31.26 -55.26 -25.28
N ALA A 250 -32.48 -54.90 -24.86
CA ALA A 250 -33.67 -55.70 -25.12
C ALA A 250 -33.98 -55.78 -26.62
N ALA A 251 -33.83 -54.68 -27.36
CA ALA A 251 -33.99 -54.66 -28.81
C ALA A 251 -32.94 -55.53 -29.51
N ALA A 252 -31.69 -55.52 -29.04
CA ALA A 252 -30.62 -56.36 -29.58
C ALA A 252 -30.87 -57.86 -29.35
N GLU A 253 -31.39 -58.25 -28.17
CA GLU A 253 -31.81 -59.64 -27.93
C GLU A 253 -32.96 -60.05 -28.83
N MET A 254 -33.98 -59.20 -28.98
CA MET A 254 -35.12 -59.47 -29.86
C MET A 254 -34.68 -59.65 -31.32
N GLN A 255 -33.77 -58.80 -31.82
CA GLN A 255 -33.19 -58.98 -33.16
C GLN A 255 -32.41 -60.30 -33.29
N LYS A 256 -31.69 -60.70 -32.25
CA LYS A 256 -30.94 -61.97 -32.24
C LYS A 256 -31.86 -63.17 -32.28
N GLU A 257 -32.99 -63.14 -31.55
CA GLU A 257 -34.02 -64.18 -31.62
C GLU A 257 -34.66 -64.25 -33.01
N LEU A 258 -35.03 -63.11 -33.58
CA LEU A 258 -35.62 -63.03 -34.91
C LEU A 258 -34.67 -63.55 -36.01
N TRP A 259 -33.36 -63.25 -35.90
CA TRP A 259 -32.34 -63.83 -36.77
C TRP A 259 -32.21 -65.35 -36.58
N ARG A 260 -32.23 -65.84 -35.35
CA ARG A 260 -32.18 -67.28 -35.06
C ARG A 260 -33.38 -68.01 -35.68
N GLU A 261 -34.59 -67.47 -35.52
CA GLU A 261 -35.80 -68.03 -36.11
C GLU A 261 -35.73 -68.04 -37.64
N ARG A 262 -35.26 -66.94 -38.25
CA ARG A 262 -35.08 -66.85 -39.71
C ARG A 262 -34.04 -67.85 -40.23
N CYS A 263 -32.92 -68.03 -39.53
CA CYS A 263 -31.92 -69.04 -39.86
C CYS A 263 -32.49 -70.46 -39.75
N GLN A 264 -33.26 -70.75 -38.70
CA GLN A 264 -33.91 -72.06 -38.54
C GLN A 264 -34.93 -72.32 -39.65
N ASN A 265 -35.74 -71.32 -40.02
CA ASN A 265 -36.70 -71.44 -41.10
C ASN A 265 -36.00 -71.71 -42.45
N LEU A 266 -34.91 -71.00 -42.75
CA LEU A 266 -34.10 -71.25 -43.94
C LEU A 266 -33.48 -72.65 -43.96
N ALA A 267 -32.97 -73.13 -42.82
CA ALA A 267 -32.45 -74.48 -42.70
C ALA A 267 -33.53 -75.53 -43.01
N ASN A 268 -34.72 -75.39 -42.41
CA ASN A 268 -35.86 -76.29 -42.68
C ASN A 268 -36.29 -76.25 -44.16
N ARG A 269 -36.24 -75.06 -44.81
CA ARG A 269 -36.55 -74.91 -46.24
C ARG A 269 -35.51 -75.58 -47.14
N LEU A 270 -34.23 -75.51 -46.77
CA LEU A 270 -33.15 -76.19 -47.50
C LEU A 270 -33.30 -77.71 -47.37
N GLU A 271 -33.55 -78.22 -46.16
CA GLU A 271 -33.79 -79.65 -45.94
C GLU A 271 -35.01 -80.16 -46.73
N ALA A 272 -36.11 -79.40 -46.73
CA ALA A 272 -37.27 -79.73 -47.56
C ALA A 272 -36.95 -79.72 -49.06
N ALA A 273 -36.14 -78.76 -49.53
CA ALA A 273 -35.70 -78.69 -50.92
C ALA A 273 -34.76 -79.84 -51.30
N GLU A 274 -33.89 -80.28 -50.39
CA GLU A 274 -33.03 -81.45 -50.58
C GLU A 274 -33.86 -82.74 -50.69
N ILE A 275 -34.91 -82.89 -49.87
CA ILE A 275 -35.85 -84.01 -49.97
C ILE A 275 -36.57 -84.00 -51.32
N GLU A 276 -37.07 -82.83 -51.76
CA GLU A 276 -37.71 -82.71 -53.08
C GLU A 276 -36.72 -82.95 -54.23
N HIS A 277 -35.49 -82.46 -54.13
CA HIS A 277 -34.44 -82.73 -55.11
C HIS A 277 -34.05 -84.22 -55.14
N ALA A 278 -33.99 -84.90 -54.00
CA ALA A 278 -33.75 -86.33 -53.92
C ALA A 278 -34.88 -87.12 -54.61
N LYS A 279 -36.15 -86.78 -54.35
CA LYS A 279 -37.31 -87.36 -55.05
C LYS A 279 -37.25 -87.11 -56.55
N MET A 280 -36.90 -85.89 -56.97
CA MET A 280 -36.80 -85.52 -58.37
C MET A 280 -35.64 -86.25 -59.07
N SER A 281 -34.50 -86.39 -58.39
CA SER A 281 -33.36 -87.18 -58.86
C SER A 281 -33.73 -88.66 -58.99
N GLU A 282 -34.49 -89.21 -58.05
CA GLU A 282 -34.98 -90.59 -58.10
C GLU A 282 -35.92 -90.81 -59.30
N LEU A 283 -36.85 -89.87 -59.54
CA LEU A 283 -37.70 -89.85 -60.74
C LEU A 283 -36.88 -89.75 -62.02
N LEU A 284 -35.86 -88.89 -62.07
CA LEU A 284 -34.97 -88.75 -63.23
C LEU A 284 -34.13 -90.01 -63.46
N THR A 285 -33.68 -90.71 -62.42
CA THR A 285 -33.02 -92.01 -62.58
C THR A 285 -33.97 -93.10 -63.05
N ARG A 286 -35.26 -93.02 -62.68
CA ARG A 286 -36.31 -93.92 -63.17
C ARG A 286 -36.64 -93.65 -64.65
N ASP A 287 -36.72 -92.39 -65.04
CA ASP A 287 -36.86 -91.93 -66.43
C ASP A 287 -35.63 -92.27 -67.29
N ALA A 288 -34.42 -92.20 -66.72
CA ALA A 288 -33.18 -92.59 -67.39
C ALA A 288 -33.08 -94.11 -67.60
N ALA A 289 -33.66 -94.91 -66.68
CA ALA A 289 -33.80 -96.36 -66.86
C ALA A 289 -34.90 -96.71 -67.88
N GLU A 290 -35.97 -95.93 -67.99
CA GLU A 290 -37.01 -96.10 -69.02
C GLU A 290 -36.55 -95.64 -70.41
N LYS A 291 -35.60 -94.70 -70.50
CA LYS A 291 -35.06 -94.19 -71.78
C LYS A 291 -33.92 -95.01 -72.39
N GLN A 292 -33.49 -96.13 -71.78
CA GLN A 292 -32.57 -97.09 -72.43
C GLN A 292 -33.27 -98.04 -73.43
N LEU A 293 -34.59 -97.90 -73.64
CA LEU A 293 -35.40 -98.77 -74.51
C LEU A 293 -36.10 -98.05 -75.68
N GLY A 294 -35.67 -96.84 -76.05
CA GLY A 294 -36.30 -96.08 -77.13
C GLY A 294 -35.33 -95.22 -77.95
N VAL A 295 -34.80 -95.80 -79.03
CA VAL A 295 -34.14 -95.08 -80.13
C VAL A 295 -35.22 -94.46 -81.04
N GLN A 296 -35.22 -93.13 -81.25
CA GLN A 296 -35.32 -92.45 -82.57
C GLN A 296 -35.47 -90.91 -82.46
N ARG A 297 -34.71 -90.21 -83.33
CA ARG A 297 -34.71 -88.79 -83.79
C ARG A 297 -36.10 -88.26 -84.24
N PRO A 298 -36.31 -86.96 -84.63
CA PRO A 298 -35.46 -85.74 -84.60
C PRO A 298 -36.17 -84.40 -84.17
N GLN A 299 -35.35 -83.36 -83.89
CA GLN A 299 -35.36 -81.93 -84.32
C GLN A 299 -36.65 -81.04 -84.38
N GLU A 300 -36.44 -79.74 -84.10
CA GLU A 300 -37.31 -78.55 -84.27
C GLU A 300 -38.22 -78.27 -83.02
N GLU A 301 -38.29 -77.11 -82.36
CA GLU A 301 -38.17 -75.69 -82.72
C GLU A 301 -37.69 -74.87 -81.51
N SER A 302 -36.92 -73.80 -81.75
CA SER A 302 -36.49 -72.82 -80.74
C SER A 302 -36.95 -71.44 -81.18
N CYS A 303 -38.01 -70.92 -80.55
CA CYS A 303 -38.36 -69.51 -80.61
C CYS A 303 -39.15 -69.08 -79.37
N SER A 304 -38.57 -68.10 -78.66
CA SER A 304 -39.16 -67.12 -77.73
C SER A 304 -40.38 -67.51 -76.90
N TYR A 305 -40.19 -67.69 -75.58
CA TYR A 305 -41.25 -67.47 -74.60
C TYR A 305 -40.93 -66.26 -73.73
N GLN A 306 -41.79 -65.27 -73.93
CA GLN A 306 -42.07 -64.13 -73.08
C GLN A 306 -42.50 -64.57 -71.67
N ASP A 307 -42.02 -63.80 -70.69
CA ASP A 307 -42.86 -63.14 -69.69
C ASP A 307 -43.61 -64.02 -68.67
N ARG A 308 -43.02 -64.19 -67.48
CA ARG A 308 -43.75 -64.42 -66.22
C ARG A 308 -42.84 -64.25 -65.00
N CYS A 309 -42.53 -62.99 -64.67
CA CYS A 309 -42.18 -62.63 -63.31
C CYS A 309 -43.47 -62.48 -62.50
N LEU A 310 -43.85 -63.53 -61.77
CA LEU A 310 -44.91 -63.44 -60.77
C LEU A 310 -44.43 -62.54 -59.63
N PRO A 311 -45.19 -61.49 -59.24
CA PRO A 311 -44.93 -60.76 -58.02
C PRO A 311 -45.28 -61.69 -56.85
N VAL A 312 -44.27 -62.17 -56.14
CA VAL A 312 -44.46 -62.75 -54.81
C VAL A 312 -44.92 -61.60 -53.92
N SER A 313 -46.23 -61.51 -53.74
CA SER A 313 -46.90 -60.63 -52.78
C SER A 313 -46.32 -60.92 -51.40
N ALA A 314 -45.41 -60.06 -50.96
CA ALA A 314 -44.93 -60.03 -49.60
C ALA A 314 -46.14 -59.81 -48.66
N PRO A 315 -46.20 -60.51 -47.52
CA PRO A 315 -47.34 -60.42 -46.61
C PRO A 315 -47.53 -58.98 -46.13
N GLU A 316 -48.68 -58.41 -46.47
CA GLU A 316 -49.05 -57.00 -46.24
C GLU A 316 -48.99 -56.58 -44.75
N GLY A 317 -48.96 -57.53 -43.81
CA GLY A 317 -48.82 -57.26 -42.38
C GLY A 317 -47.47 -56.64 -41.98
N SER A 318 -46.36 -57.04 -42.61
CA SER A 318 -45.02 -56.59 -42.22
C SER A 318 -44.73 -55.11 -42.55
N ARG A 319 -45.47 -54.52 -43.50
CA ARG A 319 -45.25 -53.14 -43.93
C ARG A 319 -45.89 -52.14 -42.96
N ALA A 320 -47.00 -52.50 -42.32
CA ALA A 320 -47.70 -51.64 -41.38
C ALA A 320 -46.92 -51.48 -40.06
N GLU A 321 -46.36 -52.57 -39.53
CA GLU A 321 -45.53 -52.54 -38.30
C GLU A 321 -44.26 -51.71 -38.51
N LEU A 322 -43.59 -51.90 -39.65
CA LEU A 322 -42.37 -51.16 -39.99
C LEU A 322 -42.65 -49.66 -40.21
N GLN A 323 -43.85 -49.32 -40.71
CA GLN A 323 -44.29 -47.93 -40.80
C GLN A 323 -44.59 -47.32 -39.43
N LEU A 324 -45.15 -48.10 -38.49
CA LEU A 324 -45.41 -47.65 -37.13
C LEU A 324 -44.11 -47.43 -36.35
N GLU A 325 -43.15 -48.37 -36.40
CA GLU A 325 -41.83 -48.18 -35.78
C GLU A 325 -41.10 -46.95 -36.33
N LYS A 326 -41.16 -46.75 -37.66
CA LYS A 326 -40.57 -45.56 -38.29
C LYS A 326 -41.22 -44.28 -37.77
N ALA A 327 -42.54 -44.25 -37.57
CA ALA A 327 -43.24 -43.10 -37.02
C ALA A 327 -42.83 -42.81 -35.57
N VAL A 328 -42.73 -43.84 -34.72
CA VAL A 328 -42.31 -43.71 -33.32
C VAL A 328 -40.86 -43.22 -33.21
N LEU A 329 -39.95 -43.77 -34.01
CA LEU A 329 -38.55 -43.31 -34.04
C LEU A 329 -38.43 -41.86 -34.54
N GLN A 330 -39.24 -41.49 -35.53
CA GLN A 330 -39.29 -40.13 -36.05
C GLN A 330 -39.77 -39.14 -34.97
N GLU A 331 -40.86 -39.46 -34.26
CA GLU A 331 -41.37 -38.65 -33.15
C GLU A 331 -40.33 -38.47 -32.04
N ARG A 332 -39.62 -39.55 -31.69
CA ARG A 332 -38.55 -39.49 -30.68
C ARG A 332 -37.36 -38.64 -31.14
N CYS A 333 -36.99 -38.70 -32.41
CA CYS A 333 -35.97 -37.81 -32.98
C CYS A 333 -36.39 -36.34 -32.90
N ASP A 334 -37.66 -36.03 -33.15
CA ASP A 334 -38.16 -34.67 -33.10
C ASP A 334 -38.27 -34.15 -31.65
N GLN A 335 -38.60 -35.00 -30.68
CA GLN A 335 -38.49 -34.67 -29.25
C GLN A 335 -37.05 -34.37 -28.82
N LEU A 336 -36.07 -35.18 -29.24
CA LEU A 336 -34.66 -34.94 -28.92
C LEU A 336 -34.15 -33.63 -29.54
N ARG A 337 -34.56 -33.32 -30.78
CA ARG A 337 -34.25 -32.03 -31.40
C ARG A 337 -34.83 -30.85 -30.63
N GLN A 338 -36.07 -30.97 -30.13
CA GLN A 338 -36.66 -29.93 -29.27
C GLN A 338 -35.91 -29.78 -27.95
N GLN A 339 -35.49 -30.88 -27.32
CA GLN A 339 -34.70 -30.83 -26.09
C GLN A 339 -33.33 -30.19 -26.32
N LEU A 340 -32.68 -30.51 -27.45
CA LEU A 340 -31.39 -29.92 -27.84
C LEU A 340 -31.55 -28.41 -28.06
N ALA A 341 -32.54 -27.98 -28.83
CA ALA A 341 -32.82 -26.56 -29.06
C ALA A 341 -33.13 -25.80 -27.75
N LYS A 342 -33.85 -26.44 -26.81
CA LYS A 342 -34.12 -25.87 -25.48
C LYS A 342 -32.85 -25.77 -24.63
N ALA A 343 -31.93 -26.72 -24.75
CA ALA A 343 -30.65 -26.69 -24.05
C ALA A 343 -29.72 -25.62 -24.64
N GLU A 344 -29.65 -25.50 -25.96
CA GLU A 344 -28.91 -24.44 -26.67
C GLU A 344 -29.39 -23.05 -26.25
N ALA A 345 -30.71 -22.81 -26.23
CA ALA A 345 -31.27 -21.55 -25.76
C ALA A 345 -30.90 -21.21 -24.30
N LYS A 346 -30.73 -22.23 -23.43
CA LYS A 346 -30.25 -22.02 -22.05
C LYS A 346 -28.77 -21.65 -22.01
N VAL A 347 -27.95 -22.23 -22.87
CA VAL A 347 -26.52 -21.89 -22.98
C VAL A 347 -26.38 -20.44 -23.45
N ASP A 348 -27.15 -20.02 -24.45
CA ASP A 348 -27.16 -18.63 -24.93
C ASP A 348 -27.59 -17.64 -23.83
N LEU A 349 -28.58 -18.01 -23.02
CA LEU A 349 -28.99 -17.20 -21.87
C LEU A 349 -27.86 -17.05 -20.83
N LEU A 350 -27.15 -18.13 -20.52
CA LEU A 350 -26.02 -18.11 -19.59
C LEU A 350 -24.82 -17.33 -20.14
N GLN A 351 -24.61 -17.39 -21.46
CA GLN A 351 -23.61 -16.58 -22.17
C GLN A 351 -23.92 -15.08 -21.99
N GLY A 352 -25.18 -14.67 -22.22
CA GLY A 352 -25.62 -13.29 -22.03
C GLY A 352 -25.44 -12.79 -20.59
N LEU A 353 -25.80 -13.60 -19.59
CA LEU A 353 -25.58 -13.26 -18.18
C LEU A 353 -24.09 -13.09 -17.83
N ARG A 354 -23.21 -13.90 -18.44
CA ARG A 354 -21.76 -13.78 -18.24
C ARG A 354 -21.23 -12.46 -18.81
N GLU A 355 -21.71 -12.05 -19.98
CA GLU A 355 -21.35 -10.76 -20.60
C GLU A 355 -21.86 -9.57 -19.76
N GLU A 356 -23.10 -9.65 -19.26
CA GLU A 356 -23.69 -8.64 -18.38
C GLU A 356 -22.88 -8.47 -17.08
N ILE A 357 -22.49 -9.57 -16.42
CA ILE A 357 -21.61 -9.54 -15.25
C ILE A 357 -20.25 -8.90 -15.59
N GLY A 358 -19.72 -9.18 -16.78
CA GLY A 358 -18.50 -8.54 -17.29
C GLY A 358 -18.64 -7.01 -17.38
N MET A 359 -19.75 -6.54 -17.95
CA MET A 359 -20.08 -5.13 -18.08
C MET A 359 -20.25 -4.43 -16.72
N TYR A 360 -20.92 -5.06 -15.75
CA TYR A 360 -21.04 -4.52 -14.40
C TYR A 360 -19.69 -4.40 -13.70
N LYS A 361 -18.80 -5.38 -13.85
CA LYS A 361 -17.43 -5.31 -13.32
C LYS A 361 -16.64 -4.16 -13.93
N GLU A 362 -16.77 -3.91 -15.23
CA GLU A 362 -16.11 -2.78 -15.90
C GLU A 362 -16.66 -1.45 -15.40
N ARG A 363 -17.98 -1.32 -15.23
CA ARG A 363 -18.60 -0.11 -14.65
C ARG A 363 -18.10 0.19 -13.24
N LEU A 364 -17.97 -0.85 -12.40
CA LEU A 364 -17.40 -0.72 -11.05
C LEU A 364 -15.93 -0.27 -11.08
N ARG A 365 -15.13 -0.78 -12.04
CA ARG A 365 -13.76 -0.29 -12.25
C ARG A 365 -13.75 1.19 -12.63
N GLY A 366 -14.62 1.62 -13.54
CA GLY A 366 -14.77 3.01 -13.93
C GLY A 366 -15.11 3.92 -12.75
N GLN A 367 -16.11 3.55 -11.95
CA GLN A 367 -16.51 4.30 -10.75
C GLN A 367 -15.38 4.38 -9.71
N ALA A 368 -14.59 3.32 -9.52
CA ALA A 368 -13.45 3.34 -8.62
C ALA A 368 -12.34 4.29 -9.09
N VAL A 369 -12.11 4.39 -10.41
CA VAL A 369 -11.17 5.35 -10.99
C VAL A 369 -11.68 6.78 -10.82
N GLU A 370 -12.97 7.00 -11.03
CA GLU A 370 -13.59 8.33 -10.91
C GLU A 370 -13.63 8.82 -9.46
N ALA A 371 -13.94 7.95 -8.49
CA ALA A 371 -13.86 8.25 -7.07
C ALA A 371 -12.43 8.59 -6.60
N LYS A 372 -11.42 7.94 -7.19
CA LYS A 372 -10.00 8.30 -6.97
C LYS A 372 -9.64 9.67 -7.57
N LYS A 373 -10.31 10.06 -8.66
CA LYS A 373 -10.08 11.34 -9.33
C LYS A 373 -10.76 12.50 -8.60
N SER A 374 -11.98 12.30 -8.09
CA SER A 374 -12.67 13.32 -7.28
C SER A 374 -11.92 13.61 -5.97
N HIS A 375 -11.37 12.58 -5.32
CA HIS A 375 -10.54 12.78 -4.11
C HIS A 375 -9.26 13.59 -4.34
N ARG A 376 -8.75 13.65 -5.59
CA ARG A 376 -7.58 14.49 -5.92
C ARG A 376 -7.92 15.96 -6.14
N LEU A 377 -9.18 16.30 -6.42
CA LEU A 377 -9.59 17.68 -6.71
C LEU A 377 -9.99 18.45 -5.44
N ASP A 378 -10.43 17.75 -4.38
CA ASP A 378 -10.82 18.40 -3.11
C ASP A 378 -9.68 18.53 -2.08
N GLY A 379 -8.48 18.01 -2.37
CA GLY A 379 -7.31 18.09 -1.47
C GLY A 379 -6.45 19.36 -1.63
N GLY A 380 -6.88 20.35 -2.43
CA GLY A 380 -6.03 21.43 -2.92
C GLY A 380 -6.19 22.82 -2.28
N THR A 381 -7.07 23.02 -1.30
CA THR A 381 -7.41 24.38 -0.79
C THR A 381 -7.26 24.60 0.71
N SER A 382 -6.53 23.73 1.43
CA SER A 382 -6.13 24.04 2.81
C SER A 382 -4.64 24.38 2.87
N GLY A 383 -4.33 25.68 2.88
CA GLY A 383 -3.03 26.18 3.32
C GLY A 383 -2.31 27.16 2.39
N HIS A 384 -2.83 28.39 2.24
CA HIS A 384 -1.96 29.57 2.28
C HIS A 384 -2.80 30.85 2.48
N LEU A 385 -3.02 31.22 3.74
CA LEU A 385 -3.46 32.56 4.14
C LEU A 385 -2.27 33.22 4.83
N THR A 386 -1.30 33.69 4.05
CA THR A 386 -0.28 34.64 4.51
C THR A 386 -0.56 35.99 3.85
N GLN A 387 -0.83 36.96 4.73
CA GLN A 387 -1.13 38.35 4.43
C GLN A 387 -0.05 38.96 3.51
N LYS A 388 -0.49 39.50 2.36
CA LYS A 388 0.24 40.56 1.66
C LYS A 388 0.16 41.83 2.50
N LEU A 389 1.19 42.10 3.30
CA LEU A 389 1.48 43.45 3.75
C LEU A 389 2.16 44.23 2.63
N ARG A 390 1.67 45.46 2.49
CA ARG A 390 1.91 46.44 1.45
C ARG A 390 3.09 47.31 1.89
N THR A 391 4.20 47.28 1.18
CA THR A 391 5.31 48.24 1.36
C THR A 391 5.30 49.30 0.24
N PRO A 392 5.58 50.57 0.57
CA PRO A 392 5.62 51.67 -0.39
C PRO A 392 7.02 51.82 -1.02
N ALA A 393 7.03 52.46 -2.18
CA ALA A 393 8.19 52.83 -2.98
C ALA A 393 9.29 53.57 -2.21
N PRO A 394 10.52 53.57 -2.76
CA PRO A 394 11.17 54.85 -3.03
C PRO A 394 11.59 55.02 -4.49
N SER A 395 11.52 56.27 -4.87
CA SER A 395 11.69 56.92 -6.17
C SER A 395 13.11 56.91 -6.74
N HIS A 396 13.15 56.85 -8.08
CA HIS A 396 13.95 57.67 -9.01
C HIS A 396 15.47 57.83 -8.79
N ALA A 397 16.24 57.25 -9.70
CA ALA A 397 17.22 57.92 -10.58
C ALA A 397 17.57 56.90 -11.70
N ALA A 398 17.01 56.97 -12.90
CA ALA A 398 17.31 57.86 -14.02
C ALA A 398 18.64 57.55 -14.74
N LEU A 399 18.53 57.47 -16.07
CA LEU A 399 19.56 57.47 -17.12
C LEU A 399 20.18 56.09 -17.44
N ASP A 400 20.25 55.60 -18.68
CA ASP A 400 19.80 56.10 -19.97
C ASP A 400 19.66 54.93 -20.97
N GLU A 401 18.92 55.23 -22.02
CA GLU A 401 18.74 54.54 -23.30
C GLU A 401 19.96 53.77 -23.83
N GLU A 402 19.75 52.57 -24.38
CA GLU A 402 20.07 52.37 -25.82
C GLU A 402 19.33 51.13 -26.38
N GLU A 403 18.70 51.39 -27.51
CA GLU A 403 17.88 50.56 -28.37
C GLU A 403 18.76 49.88 -29.44
N SER A 404 18.42 48.64 -29.83
CA SER A 404 18.70 47.91 -31.11
C SER A 404 18.87 46.42 -30.75
N ASP A 405 17.93 45.52 -31.03
CA ASP A 405 17.47 45.01 -32.33
C ASP A 405 18.59 44.47 -33.26
N LEU A 406 18.24 43.44 -34.02
CA LEU A 406 19.01 42.73 -35.04
C LEU A 406 19.68 41.42 -34.60
N ALA A 407 18.80 40.42 -34.50
CA ALA A 407 19.03 39.17 -35.19
C ALA A 407 19.28 39.42 -36.70
N GLU A 408 20.53 39.60 -37.10
CA GLU A 408 21.00 39.36 -38.47
C GLU A 408 22.53 39.54 -38.52
N GLN A 409 23.28 38.44 -38.55
CA GLN A 409 24.37 38.21 -39.51
C GLN A 409 25.17 36.96 -39.14
N LEU A 410 24.68 35.84 -39.68
CA LEU A 410 25.47 34.85 -40.41
C LEU A 410 27.01 35.02 -40.32
N GLY A 411 27.68 34.09 -39.63
CA GLY A 411 29.13 34.05 -39.66
C GLY A 411 29.69 32.80 -39.00
N TYR A 412 29.72 31.70 -39.75
CA TYR A 412 30.57 30.54 -39.45
C TYR A 412 31.96 30.98 -38.98
N SER A 413 32.40 30.48 -37.83
CA SER A 413 33.80 30.50 -37.42
C SER A 413 34.15 29.17 -36.76
N LEU A 414 34.61 28.27 -37.62
CA LEU A 414 35.37 27.07 -37.30
C LEU A 414 36.70 27.51 -36.69
N VAL A 415 36.94 27.21 -35.41
CA VAL A 415 38.28 27.25 -34.81
C VAL A 415 38.39 26.04 -33.88
N ASP A 416 39.03 24.99 -34.38
CA ASP A 416 39.84 24.11 -33.54
C ASP A 416 40.96 24.95 -32.95
N GLU A 417 41.18 24.90 -31.63
CA GLU A 417 42.51 24.74 -31.05
C GLU A 417 42.41 24.38 -29.56
N ASP A 418 43.27 23.45 -29.21
CA ASP A 418 43.46 22.81 -27.93
C ASP A 418 43.69 23.79 -26.78
N GLY A 419 42.84 23.66 -25.76
CA GLY A 419 43.02 24.27 -24.45
C GLY A 419 42.74 23.24 -23.37
N ALA A 420 43.66 22.28 -23.23
CA ALA A 420 43.65 21.29 -22.15
C ALA A 420 43.58 22.00 -20.79
N SER A 421 42.41 21.94 -20.15
CA SER A 421 42.24 22.23 -18.73
C SER A 421 41.64 21.01 -18.05
N VAL A 422 42.55 20.21 -17.50
CA VAL A 422 42.29 19.01 -16.72
C VAL A 422 41.90 19.46 -15.31
N LEU A 423 40.65 19.84 -15.06
CA LEU A 423 40.07 19.87 -13.71
C LEU A 423 38.55 19.61 -13.77
N SER A 424 38.15 18.47 -13.21
CA SER A 424 36.78 18.06 -12.87
C SER A 424 35.72 18.08 -13.98
N GLY A 425 35.94 17.24 -14.99
CA GLY A 425 34.82 16.62 -15.71
C GLY A 425 34.10 15.63 -14.79
N SER A 426 33.16 16.11 -13.96
CA SER A 426 32.09 15.27 -13.45
C SER A 426 31.24 14.88 -14.66
N SER A 427 31.64 13.78 -15.29
CA SER A 427 31.01 13.20 -16.45
C SER A 427 29.50 13.19 -16.26
N GLY A 428 28.78 13.74 -17.24
CA GLY A 428 27.36 13.52 -17.42
C GLY A 428 27.10 12.05 -17.68
N TYR A 429 27.17 11.22 -16.64
CA TYR A 429 26.46 9.95 -16.57
C TYR A 429 24.99 10.31 -16.68
N SER A 430 24.50 10.34 -17.92
CA SER A 430 23.09 10.27 -18.28
C SER A 430 22.38 9.44 -17.23
N VAL A 431 21.60 10.11 -16.38
CA VAL A 431 20.72 9.61 -15.30
C VAL A 431 20.48 8.11 -15.47
N GLN A 432 21.39 7.30 -14.93
CA GLN A 432 21.36 5.85 -15.11
C GLN A 432 20.07 5.36 -14.49
N GLN A 433 19.30 4.64 -15.29
CA GLN A 433 17.90 4.38 -15.01
C GLN A 433 17.80 3.33 -13.91
N ASN A 434 17.62 3.78 -12.66
CA ASN A 434 17.22 2.97 -11.51
C ASN A 434 15.77 2.47 -11.68
N CYS A 435 15.58 1.63 -12.68
CA CYS A 435 14.30 1.05 -13.02
C CYS A 435 14.14 -0.31 -12.33
N PHE A 436 13.01 -0.50 -11.68
CA PHE A 436 12.59 -1.70 -10.99
C PHE A 436 11.39 -2.33 -11.72
N MET A 437 11.25 -3.65 -11.68
CA MET A 437 10.07 -4.32 -12.21
C MET A 437 8.80 -3.95 -11.41
N LEU A 438 7.62 -3.94 -12.03
CA LEU A 438 6.35 -3.67 -11.32
C LEU A 438 6.06 -4.68 -10.19
N ASP A 439 6.50 -5.92 -10.36
CA ASP A 439 6.34 -7.02 -9.40
C ASP A 439 7.57 -7.20 -8.50
N ALA A 440 8.53 -6.28 -8.55
CA ALA A 440 9.63 -6.23 -7.59
C ALA A 440 9.06 -6.07 -6.18
N ILE A 441 9.52 -6.88 -5.23
CA ILE A 441 9.11 -6.82 -3.84
C ILE A 441 10.11 -5.99 -3.03
N PHE A 442 9.57 -5.07 -2.24
CA PHE A 442 10.30 -4.22 -1.31
C PHE A 442 9.90 -4.55 0.12
N LYS A 443 10.87 -4.54 1.04
CA LYS A 443 10.60 -4.69 2.47
C LYS A 443 10.22 -3.32 3.05
N SER A 444 9.05 -3.21 3.66
CA SER A 444 8.60 -2.00 4.36
C SER A 444 9.22 -1.91 5.76
N ARG A 445 9.21 -0.71 6.36
CA ARG A 445 9.70 -0.48 7.73
C ARG A 445 8.99 -1.34 8.80
N MET A 446 7.76 -1.77 8.53
CA MET A 446 6.97 -2.61 9.43
C MET A 446 7.16 -4.11 9.18
N ASP A 447 8.24 -4.52 8.50
CA ASP A 447 8.54 -5.90 8.10
C ASP A 447 7.49 -6.57 7.19
N PHE A 448 6.58 -5.79 6.59
CA PHE A 448 5.70 -6.27 5.51
C PHE A 448 6.40 -6.14 4.15
N PHE A 449 6.00 -6.98 3.21
CA PHE A 449 6.45 -6.91 1.83
C PHE A 449 5.43 -6.15 0.97
N CYS A 450 5.90 -5.21 0.16
CA CYS A 450 5.08 -4.43 -0.76
C CYS A 450 5.62 -4.61 -2.18
N GLU A 451 4.74 -4.83 -3.14
CA GLU A 451 5.13 -4.89 -4.56
C GLU A 451 5.37 -3.47 -5.10
N GLY A 452 6.24 -3.33 -6.10
CA GLY A 452 6.60 -2.04 -6.69
C GLY A 452 5.37 -1.28 -7.19
N ARG A 453 4.42 -1.98 -7.80
CA ARG A 453 3.13 -1.40 -8.26
C ARG A 453 2.26 -0.81 -7.15
N ASP A 454 2.48 -1.23 -5.90
CA ASP A 454 1.73 -0.74 -4.73
C ASP A 454 2.46 0.38 -4.00
N LEU A 455 3.73 0.64 -4.32
CA LEU A 455 4.48 1.75 -3.77
C LEU A 455 3.88 3.09 -4.23
N GLN A 456 3.87 4.06 -3.31
CA GLN A 456 3.43 5.42 -3.56
C GLN A 456 4.47 6.39 -3.01
N LYS A 457 4.43 7.65 -3.46
CA LYS A 457 5.23 8.71 -2.85
C LYS A 457 4.93 8.78 -1.34
N GLY A 458 5.98 8.81 -0.51
CA GLY A 458 5.91 8.76 0.94
C GLY A 458 5.92 7.35 1.54
N SER A 459 5.83 6.29 0.74
CA SER A 459 6.03 4.92 1.23
C SER A 459 7.42 4.76 1.84
N GLN A 460 7.52 4.06 2.98
CA GLN A 460 8.79 3.77 3.65
C GLN A 460 9.22 2.32 3.41
N VAL A 461 10.37 2.13 2.76
CA VAL A 461 11.01 0.83 2.54
C VAL A 461 12.31 0.73 3.34
N VAL A 462 12.88 -0.46 3.46
CA VAL A 462 14.12 -0.71 4.21
C VAL A 462 15.26 -0.88 3.21
N ALA A 463 16.39 -0.23 3.48
CA ALA A 463 17.62 -0.34 2.69
C ALA A 463 18.23 -1.75 2.78
N GLY A 464 19.24 -2.00 1.96
CA GLY A 464 19.99 -3.27 1.93
C GLY A 464 20.69 -3.61 3.25
N ASP A 465 20.95 -2.62 4.11
CA ASP A 465 21.52 -2.83 5.45
C ASP A 465 20.52 -3.39 6.49
N GLY A 466 19.25 -3.52 6.11
CA GLY A 466 18.17 -3.98 6.99
C GLY A 466 17.80 -3.01 8.12
N LYS A 467 18.35 -1.80 8.15
CA LYS A 467 18.23 -0.84 9.27
C LYS A 467 17.75 0.54 8.81
N THR A 468 18.28 1.05 7.70
CA THR A 468 17.98 2.40 7.22
C THR A 468 16.62 2.41 6.52
N ALA A 469 15.71 3.28 6.98
CA ALA A 469 14.42 3.48 6.35
C ALA A 469 14.56 4.51 5.21
N LEU A 470 14.06 4.15 4.03
CA LEU A 470 14.08 4.97 2.82
C LEU A 470 12.67 5.45 2.50
N GLU A 471 12.52 6.75 2.29
CA GLU A 471 11.27 7.32 1.80
C GLU A 471 11.26 7.33 0.27
N VAL A 472 10.16 6.86 -0.32
CA VAL A 472 9.91 6.98 -1.75
C VAL A 472 9.56 8.44 -2.08
N VAL A 473 10.50 9.20 -2.64
CA VAL A 473 10.33 10.62 -2.95
C VAL A 473 9.58 10.82 -4.26
N GLU A 474 9.89 9.98 -5.25
CA GLU A 474 9.30 10.07 -6.58
C GLU A 474 9.15 8.67 -7.18
N ILE A 475 8.02 8.45 -7.85
CA ILE A 475 7.81 7.33 -8.76
C ILE A 475 7.47 7.94 -10.11
N SER A 476 8.39 7.88 -11.06
CA SER A 476 8.12 8.36 -12.42
C SER A 476 7.19 7.40 -13.16
N LYS A 477 6.57 7.88 -14.25
CA LYS A 477 5.62 7.10 -15.07
C LYS A 477 6.24 5.77 -15.52
N GLU A 478 5.39 4.75 -15.60
CA GLU A 478 5.75 3.42 -16.12
C GLU A 478 6.53 3.56 -17.44
N SER A 479 7.76 3.05 -17.45
CA SER A 479 8.56 2.91 -18.67
C SER A 479 8.45 1.49 -19.20
N GLN A 480 8.72 1.28 -20.48
CA GLN A 480 8.75 -0.05 -21.09
C GLN A 480 10.20 -0.42 -21.41
N ALA A 481 10.60 -1.64 -21.10
CA ALA A 481 11.85 -2.23 -21.58
C ALA A 481 11.56 -3.47 -22.42
N THR A 482 12.38 -3.67 -23.45
CA THR A 482 12.32 -4.82 -24.37
C THR A 482 13.22 -5.98 -23.95
N GLU A 483 14.10 -5.75 -22.99
CA GLU A 483 15.11 -6.70 -22.54
C GLU A 483 15.24 -6.64 -21.01
N VAL A 484 15.38 -7.81 -20.39
CA VAL A 484 15.64 -7.97 -18.96
C VAL A 484 16.78 -8.95 -18.74
N VAL A 485 17.47 -8.83 -17.61
CA VAL A 485 18.53 -9.74 -17.16
C VAL A 485 18.02 -10.49 -15.94
N ASP A 486 17.99 -11.82 -16.04
CA ASP A 486 17.70 -12.74 -14.93
C ASP A 486 19.03 -13.08 -14.22
N LEU A 487 19.20 -12.60 -12.98
CA LEU A 487 20.35 -12.87 -12.11
C LEU A 487 19.96 -13.90 -11.05
N GLN A 488 20.82 -14.88 -10.80
CA GLN A 488 20.66 -15.87 -9.73
C GLN A 488 21.96 -16.06 -8.95
N ALA A 489 21.91 -15.84 -7.63
CA ALA A 489 23.02 -16.06 -6.70
C ALA A 489 22.53 -16.93 -5.52
N GLY A 490 22.90 -18.21 -5.51
CA GLY A 490 22.35 -19.17 -4.54
C GLY A 490 20.84 -19.36 -4.71
N SER A 491 20.07 -19.08 -3.66
CA SER A 491 18.60 -19.07 -3.67
C SER A 491 17.99 -17.72 -4.02
N ALA A 492 18.79 -16.65 -4.09
CA ALA A 492 18.34 -15.32 -4.44
C ALA A 492 18.21 -15.19 -5.97
N THR A 493 17.11 -14.59 -6.41
CA THR A 493 16.83 -14.32 -7.83
C THR A 493 16.41 -12.87 -7.99
N LEU A 494 16.96 -12.18 -9.00
CA LEU A 494 16.66 -10.78 -9.31
C LEU A 494 16.47 -10.62 -10.81
N ARG A 495 15.35 -10.03 -11.23
CA ARG A 495 15.07 -9.66 -12.62
C ARG A 495 15.08 -8.14 -12.75
N VAL A 496 15.98 -7.61 -13.58
CA VAL A 496 16.20 -6.16 -13.74
C VAL A 496 16.56 -5.79 -15.18
N THR A 497 16.62 -4.50 -15.52
CA THR A 497 17.13 -4.05 -16.82
C THR A 497 18.64 -4.23 -16.94
N PRO A 498 19.20 -4.33 -18.17
CA PRO A 498 20.65 -4.44 -18.37
C PRO A 498 21.49 -3.32 -17.72
N ASP A 499 20.94 -2.11 -17.65
CA ASP A 499 21.63 -0.94 -17.07
C ASP A 499 21.44 -0.80 -15.55
N HIS A 500 20.66 -1.68 -14.91
CA HIS A 500 20.41 -1.62 -13.48
C HIS A 500 21.71 -1.84 -12.69
N PRO A 501 22.06 -0.95 -11.74
CA PRO A 501 23.29 -1.08 -10.96
C PRO A 501 23.16 -2.19 -9.92
N VAL A 502 24.08 -3.16 -9.96
CA VAL A 502 24.17 -4.26 -9.00
C VAL A 502 25.44 -4.10 -8.17
N GLN A 503 25.33 -4.21 -6.85
CA GLN A 503 26.47 -4.08 -5.95
C GLN A 503 27.37 -5.32 -6.03
N VAL A 504 28.66 -5.10 -6.28
CA VAL A 504 29.70 -6.13 -6.35
C VAL A 504 30.74 -5.89 -5.25
N PRO A 505 31.37 -6.94 -4.69
CA PRO A 505 32.45 -6.75 -3.72
C PRO A 505 33.66 -6.07 -4.38
N ASP A 506 34.45 -5.36 -3.57
CA ASP A 506 35.73 -4.83 -4.02
C ASP A 506 36.79 -5.92 -4.25
N GLU A 507 37.90 -5.59 -4.91
CA GLU A 507 39.02 -6.53 -5.14
C GLU A 507 39.58 -7.12 -3.83
N SER A 508 39.36 -6.45 -2.70
CA SER A 508 39.80 -6.90 -1.38
C SER A 508 38.80 -7.84 -0.68
N GLY A 509 37.62 -8.05 -1.29
CA GLY A 509 36.51 -8.81 -0.72
C GLY A 509 35.89 -8.17 0.53
N LYS A 510 36.14 -6.88 0.80
CA LYS A 510 35.63 -6.17 1.99
C LYS A 510 34.37 -5.38 1.64
N ALA A 511 33.39 -5.44 2.53
CA ALA A 511 32.09 -4.79 2.38
C ALA A 511 32.11 -3.24 2.53
N GLY A 512 33.26 -2.58 2.40
CA GLY A 512 33.43 -1.15 2.71
C GLY A 512 33.27 -0.20 1.52
N HIS A 513 33.54 -0.67 0.29
CA HIS A 513 33.44 0.15 -0.91
C HIS A 513 32.27 -0.29 -1.78
N HIS A 514 31.32 0.61 -1.99
CA HIS A 514 30.16 0.38 -2.85
C HIS A 514 30.55 0.46 -4.32
N LEU A 515 31.09 -0.62 -4.88
CA LEU A 515 31.26 -0.76 -6.32
C LEU A 515 29.96 -1.29 -6.94
N TYR A 516 29.53 -0.65 -8.02
CA TYR A 516 28.34 -1.06 -8.77
C TYR A 516 28.72 -1.44 -10.20
N MET A 517 28.12 -2.53 -10.69
CA MET A 517 28.26 -2.99 -12.06
C MET A 517 26.87 -3.11 -12.70
N PRO A 518 26.67 -2.65 -13.96
CA PRO A 518 25.43 -2.88 -14.68
C PRO A 518 25.11 -4.37 -14.80
N ALA A 519 23.85 -4.75 -14.57
CA ALA A 519 23.40 -6.15 -14.61
C ALA A 519 23.77 -6.87 -15.91
N GLY A 520 23.69 -6.20 -17.07
CA GLY A 520 24.02 -6.76 -18.37
C GLY A 520 25.50 -7.05 -18.61
N LYS A 521 26.40 -6.58 -17.72
CA LYS A 521 27.84 -6.87 -17.78
C LYS A 521 28.24 -8.06 -16.90
N LEU A 522 27.37 -8.47 -15.98
CA LEU A 522 27.62 -9.59 -15.07
C LEU A 522 27.53 -10.92 -15.82
N LYS A 523 28.36 -11.88 -15.40
CA LYS A 523 28.41 -13.24 -15.94
C LYS A 523 28.30 -14.25 -14.80
N ALA A 524 27.92 -15.48 -15.15
CA ALA A 524 27.99 -16.59 -14.20
C ALA A 524 29.44 -16.75 -13.69
N GLY A 525 29.59 -16.82 -12.37
CA GLY A 525 30.87 -16.83 -11.67
C GLY A 525 31.26 -15.50 -11.02
N ASP A 526 30.72 -14.36 -11.49
CA ASP A 526 30.99 -13.06 -10.87
C ASP A 526 30.36 -12.98 -9.47
N LEU A 527 31.05 -12.34 -8.52
CA LEU A 527 30.56 -12.17 -7.15
C LEU A 527 29.60 -10.98 -7.06
N VAL A 528 28.47 -11.17 -6.38
CA VAL A 528 27.50 -10.10 -6.05
C VAL A 528 27.24 -10.06 -4.56
N MET A 529 26.86 -8.89 -4.03
CA MET A 529 26.54 -8.73 -2.62
C MET A 529 25.07 -9.10 -2.35
N LEU A 530 24.82 -10.00 -1.39
CA LEU A 530 23.48 -10.26 -0.87
C LEU A 530 23.09 -9.29 0.25
N ASP A 531 21.80 -9.28 0.62
CA ASP A 531 21.27 -8.51 1.76
C ASP A 531 21.86 -8.94 3.11
N SER A 532 22.36 -10.18 3.22
CA SER A 532 23.15 -10.64 4.35
C SER A 532 24.50 -9.94 4.50
N GLY A 533 24.95 -9.23 3.46
CA GLY A 533 26.30 -8.65 3.37
C GLY A 533 27.38 -9.66 2.94
N GLU A 534 27.01 -10.90 2.60
CA GLU A 534 27.94 -11.92 2.12
C GLU A 534 28.10 -11.86 0.58
N PRO A 535 29.33 -11.92 0.05
CA PRO A 535 29.55 -12.02 -1.40
C PRO A 535 29.26 -13.45 -1.87
N VAL A 536 28.40 -13.58 -2.89
CA VAL A 536 27.98 -14.87 -3.46
C VAL A 536 28.18 -14.88 -4.97
N PRO A 537 28.76 -15.95 -5.55
CA PRO A 537 28.92 -16.05 -7.00
C PRO A 537 27.57 -16.22 -7.70
N LEU A 538 27.41 -15.55 -8.84
CA LEU A 538 26.28 -15.73 -9.73
C LEU A 538 26.31 -17.14 -10.33
N ILE A 539 25.23 -17.87 -10.13
CA ILE A 539 24.96 -19.16 -10.79
C ILE A 539 24.49 -18.92 -12.22
N MET A 540 23.71 -17.85 -12.44
CA MET A 540 23.13 -17.49 -13.73
C MET A 540 23.08 -15.97 -13.90
N ALA A 541 23.42 -15.51 -15.10
CA ALA A 541 23.23 -14.14 -15.56
C ALA A 541 22.84 -14.23 -17.05
N GLU A 542 21.54 -14.20 -17.34
CA GLU A 542 21.02 -14.41 -18.70
C GLU A 542 20.16 -13.22 -19.11
N ALA A 543 20.55 -12.56 -20.21
CA ALA A 543 19.75 -11.52 -20.84
C ALA A 543 18.69 -12.16 -21.75
N ARG A 544 17.43 -11.74 -21.62
CA ARG A 544 16.30 -12.27 -22.38
C ARG A 544 15.47 -11.12 -22.97
N PRO A 545 15.02 -11.24 -24.23
CA PRO A 545 14.01 -10.34 -24.77
C PRO A 545 12.72 -10.54 -23.98
N PHE A 546 12.26 -9.50 -23.29
CA PHE A 546 11.06 -9.53 -22.46
C PHE A 546 10.47 -8.12 -22.37
N GLU A 547 9.30 -7.94 -22.96
CA GLU A 547 8.56 -6.69 -22.84
C GLU A 547 7.97 -6.57 -21.44
N SER A 548 8.50 -5.64 -20.65
CA SER A 548 8.04 -5.41 -19.29
C SER A 548 7.86 -3.93 -18.99
N LYS A 549 6.95 -3.66 -18.06
CA LYS A 549 6.73 -2.34 -17.49
C LYS A 549 7.61 -2.17 -16.26
N LEU A 550 8.25 -1.02 -16.15
CA LEU A 550 9.22 -0.69 -15.13
C LEU A 550 8.83 0.59 -14.40
N LEU A 551 9.19 0.66 -13.12
CA LEU A 551 9.07 1.82 -12.27
C LEU A 551 10.43 2.44 -12.05
N LYS A 552 10.55 3.75 -12.31
CA LYS A 552 11.70 4.52 -11.87
C LYS A 552 11.37 5.10 -10.50
N ILE A 553 12.07 4.63 -9.47
CA ILE A 553 11.81 5.01 -8.07
C ILE A 553 13.03 5.77 -7.54
N VAL A 554 12.80 6.93 -6.93
CA VAL A 554 13.82 7.73 -6.25
C VAL A 554 13.61 7.62 -4.75
N PHE A 555 14.65 7.21 -4.04
CA PHE A 555 14.66 7.03 -2.59
C PHE A 555 15.40 8.19 -1.90
N ASN A 556 15.04 8.48 -0.65
CA ASN A 556 15.80 9.37 0.24
C ASN A 556 15.97 8.71 1.61
N PRO A 557 17.20 8.46 2.09
CA PRO A 557 18.48 8.70 1.39
C PRO A 557 18.69 7.83 0.14
N ASP A 558 19.54 8.27 -0.78
CA ASP A 558 19.91 7.53 -1.99
C ASP A 558 20.94 6.44 -1.66
N VAL A 559 20.44 5.33 -1.12
CA VAL A 559 21.24 4.15 -0.74
C VAL A 559 20.61 2.88 -1.33
N PRO A 560 21.38 1.79 -1.50
CA PRO A 560 20.87 0.55 -2.04
C PRO A 560 19.67 0.02 -1.28
N VAL A 561 18.65 -0.39 -2.03
CA VAL A 561 17.46 -1.04 -1.50
C VAL A 561 17.53 -2.53 -1.81
N ALA A 562 17.24 -3.38 -0.82
CA ALA A 562 17.11 -4.81 -1.05
C ALA A 562 15.81 -5.07 -1.84
N VAL A 563 15.97 -5.52 -3.08
CA VAL A 563 14.86 -5.86 -3.95
C VAL A 563 14.80 -7.38 -4.10
N PHE A 564 13.63 -7.93 -3.83
CA PHE A 564 13.37 -9.35 -3.94
C PHE A 564 12.50 -9.59 -5.18
N SER A 565 12.78 -10.65 -5.92
CA SER A 565 11.72 -11.23 -6.75
C SER A 565 10.79 -12.00 -5.82
N SER A 566 9.49 -12.00 -6.09
CA SER A 566 8.53 -12.87 -5.38
C SER A 566 9.08 -14.29 -5.29
N PRO A 567 9.43 -14.82 -4.10
CA PRO A 567 9.91 -16.18 -4.01
C PRO A 567 8.83 -17.10 -4.57
N SER A 568 9.24 -18.23 -5.17
CA SER A 568 8.29 -19.23 -5.64
C SER A 568 7.49 -19.77 -4.44
N CYS A 569 6.28 -19.26 -4.25
CA CYS A 569 5.43 -19.63 -3.13
C CYS A 569 4.76 -20.97 -3.39
N ILE A 570 4.92 -21.91 -2.45
CA ILE A 570 4.15 -23.15 -2.46
C ILE A 570 2.71 -22.79 -2.08
N LEU A 571 1.78 -23.00 -3.01
CA LEU A 571 0.35 -22.79 -2.78
C LEU A 571 -0.13 -23.73 -1.66
N SER A 572 -0.46 -23.15 -0.49
CA SER A 572 -1.08 -23.89 0.61
C SER A 572 -2.58 -23.61 0.65
N LYS A 573 -3.37 -24.63 0.96
CA LYS A 573 -4.81 -24.47 1.19
C LYS A 573 -5.01 -23.96 2.62
N GLY A 574 -5.65 -22.80 2.76
CA GLY A 574 -6.08 -22.29 4.06
C GLY A 574 -6.98 -23.29 4.80
N HIS A 575 -7.01 -23.18 6.13
CA HIS A 575 -7.84 -24.05 6.95
C HIS A 575 -9.31 -23.92 6.51
N LYS A 576 -9.89 -24.99 5.95
CA LYS A 576 -11.32 -25.04 5.68
C LYS A 576 -12.01 -24.80 7.02
N LYS A 577 -12.71 -23.68 7.20
CA LYS A 577 -13.61 -23.51 8.34
C LYS A 577 -14.46 -24.77 8.38
N LYS A 578 -14.39 -25.53 9.49
CA LYS A 578 -15.32 -26.63 9.71
C LYS A 578 -16.71 -26.03 9.47
N PRO A 579 -17.53 -26.57 8.55
CA PRO A 579 -18.91 -26.13 8.45
C PRO A 579 -19.47 -26.26 9.86
N GLN A 580 -19.88 -25.12 10.43
CA GLN A 580 -20.34 -25.05 11.80
C GLN A 580 -21.60 -25.91 11.84
N ALA A 581 -21.44 -27.15 12.29
CA ALA A 581 -22.47 -28.15 12.32
C ALA A 581 -23.72 -27.53 12.97
N GLY A 582 -24.82 -27.61 12.23
CA GLY A 582 -26.04 -26.84 12.48
C GLY A 582 -26.42 -26.80 13.95
N ARG A 583 -26.44 -25.58 14.51
CA ARG A 583 -27.34 -25.30 15.62
C ARG A 583 -28.76 -25.41 15.06
N ARG A 584 -29.39 -26.56 15.32
CA ARG A 584 -30.83 -26.76 15.27
C ARG A 584 -31.52 -25.64 16.05
N GLY A 585 -31.97 -24.60 15.35
CA GLY A 585 -33.02 -23.71 15.84
C GLY A 585 -34.34 -24.45 15.75
N GLY A 586 -34.63 -25.24 16.78
CA GLY A 586 -35.92 -25.90 16.95
C GLY A 586 -37.03 -24.88 17.19
N MET A 587 -38.14 -25.12 16.49
CA MET A 587 -39.53 -24.92 16.94
C MET A 587 -39.85 -23.66 17.77
N CYS A 588 -40.48 -22.71 17.10
CA CYS A 588 -41.54 -21.90 17.68
C CYS A 588 -42.81 -22.06 16.84
N GLN A 589 -43.44 -23.24 16.91
CA GLN A 589 -44.87 -23.34 16.67
C GLN A 589 -45.58 -22.83 17.93
N ARG A 590 -46.06 -21.58 17.89
CA ARG A 590 -47.03 -21.07 18.86
C ARG A 590 -48.39 -21.69 18.54
N VAL A 591 -48.70 -22.79 19.23
CA VAL A 591 -50.07 -23.25 19.41
C VAL A 591 -50.66 -22.48 20.60
N LYS A 592 -51.79 -21.84 20.35
CA LYS A 592 -52.72 -21.28 21.35
C LYS A 592 -53.15 -22.39 22.30
N GLU A 593 -53.05 -22.17 23.60
CA GLU A 593 -54.04 -22.65 24.58
C GLU A 593 -53.91 -21.92 25.92
N ALA A 594 -54.98 -22.04 26.71
CA ALA A 594 -55.53 -21.10 27.68
C ALA A 594 -54.77 -21.04 29.04
N PRO A 595 -55.16 -20.12 29.96
CA PRO A 595 -54.36 -19.71 31.10
C PRO A 595 -54.56 -20.63 32.31
N ASP A 596 -53.48 -20.97 33.00
CA ASP A 596 -53.53 -21.46 34.38
C ASP A 596 -52.67 -20.56 35.28
N PRO A 597 -53.16 -20.18 36.48
CA PRO A 597 -52.46 -19.32 37.41
C PRO A 597 -51.61 -20.15 38.37
N MET A 598 -50.56 -19.53 38.89
CA MET A 598 -49.62 -20.06 39.90
C MET A 598 -48.44 -20.82 39.29
N ASP A 599 -47.36 -20.11 39.01
CA ASP A 599 -46.13 -20.38 39.75
C ASP A 599 -45.13 -19.23 39.60
N GLY A 600 -44.76 -18.68 40.75
CA GLY A 600 -43.79 -17.61 40.88
C GLY A 600 -42.37 -18.14 40.79
N ALA A 601 -41.51 -17.40 40.10
CA ALA A 601 -40.10 -17.30 40.45
C ALA A 601 -39.55 -15.97 39.91
N SER A 602 -39.35 -15.05 40.84
CA SER A 602 -38.88 -13.70 40.68
C SER A 602 -37.43 -13.66 40.18
N ILE A 603 -37.16 -12.87 39.14
CA ILE A 603 -35.82 -12.32 38.86
C ILE A 603 -35.79 -10.93 39.52
N PRO A 604 -34.84 -10.62 40.40
CA PRO A 604 -34.81 -9.33 41.06
C PRO A 604 -34.40 -8.24 40.07
N ASP A 605 -35.10 -7.11 40.13
CA ASP A 605 -34.74 -5.88 39.42
C ASP A 605 -33.35 -5.42 39.81
N THR A 606 -32.47 -5.29 38.82
CA THR A 606 -31.20 -4.58 38.97
C THR A 606 -31.47 -3.11 39.21
N ALA A 607 -31.02 -2.64 40.37
CA ALA A 607 -31.16 -1.31 40.91
C ALA A 607 -30.77 -0.19 39.92
N ALA A 608 -31.57 0.87 39.94
CA ALA A 608 -31.25 2.16 39.34
C ALA A 608 -30.01 2.75 40.05
N GLY A 609 -28.92 2.88 39.32
CA GLY A 609 -27.78 3.67 39.75
C GLY A 609 -28.08 5.15 39.53
N GLU A 610 -28.26 5.88 40.64
CA GLU A 610 -28.20 7.34 40.68
C GLU A 610 -26.78 7.78 40.30
N TYR A 611 -26.65 8.45 39.15
CA TYR A 611 -25.49 9.31 38.87
C TYR A 611 -25.76 10.65 39.57
N MET A 612 -24.93 10.99 40.55
CA MET A 612 -24.86 12.33 41.11
C MET A 612 -23.94 13.18 40.23
N ASP A 613 -24.44 14.36 39.85
CA ASP A 613 -23.70 15.44 39.18
C ASP A 613 -22.58 16.04 40.05
#